data_AF-A0A4Y2ECU9-F1
#
_entry.id   AF-A0A4Y2ECU9-F1
#
_cell.length_a   1.000
_cell.length_b   1.000
_cell.length_c   1.000
_cell.angle_alpha   90.00
_cell.angle_beta   90.00
_cell.angle_gamma   90.00
#
_symmetry.space_group_name_H-M   'P 1'
#
loop_
_entity.id
_entity.type
_entity.pdbx_description
1 polymer ?
#
loop_
_entity_poly.entity_id
_entity_poly.type
_entity_poly.pdbx_seq_one_letter_code
_entity_poly.pdbx_strand_id
1 'polypeptide(L)'
;MIVDELQEKRAIKWYCVSKIRFSRETPDKDVEYCTPYFRSKVVIELDTSMIGDHIEQAFEKIKESLDEFLKNGSGWVFDSVIRMELKTATYHPLPPSSYIPLPFKLAAKKAVINIKNTDQKCFVWSVLAALHPVGKNAESVPLCIHGAGTAVGECDVSCPAM
;
A
#
# COMPACT_ATOMS: atom_id res chain seq x y z
N MET A 1 5.46 17.97 11.21
CA MET A 1 4.57 17.09 12.01
C MET A 1 4.42 15.69 11.42
N ILE A 2 4.04 15.49 10.14
CA ILE A 2 4.19 14.16 9.48
C ILE A 2 5.58 13.98 8.86
N VAL A 3 6.09 15.02 8.20
CA VAL A 3 7.39 14.99 7.53
C VAL A 3 8.51 14.64 8.49
N ASP A 4 8.48 15.21 9.70
CA ASP A 4 9.47 14.92 10.76
C ASP A 4 9.38 13.46 11.23
N GLU A 5 8.16 12.92 11.43
CA GLU A 5 8.00 11.50 11.77
C GLU A 5 8.50 10.58 10.65
N LEU A 6 8.30 10.96 9.37
CA LEU A 6 8.78 10.19 8.22
C LEU A 6 10.30 10.17 8.12
N GLN A 7 10.95 11.31 8.39
CA GLN A 7 12.41 11.40 8.44
C GLN A 7 13.01 10.46 9.49
N GLU A 8 12.32 10.27 10.62
CA GLU A 8 12.76 9.37 11.70
C GLU A 8 12.42 7.89 11.43
N LYS A 9 11.22 7.60 10.93
CA LYS A 9 10.67 6.22 10.87
C LYS A 9 10.87 5.51 9.52
N ARG A 10 11.44 6.18 8.50
CA ARG A 10 11.62 5.72 7.09
C ARG A 10 10.34 5.37 6.33
N ALA A 11 9.33 4.81 6.98
CA ALA A 11 8.05 4.47 6.38
C ALA A 11 6.93 4.52 7.43
N ILE A 12 5.81 5.15 7.06
CA ILE A 12 4.67 5.34 7.96
C ILE A 12 3.40 4.98 7.23
N LYS A 13 2.48 4.31 7.93
CA LYS A 13 1.09 4.20 7.51
C LYS A 13 0.24 5.20 8.29
N TRP A 14 -0.64 5.92 7.62
CA TRP A 14 -1.47 6.93 8.26
C TRP A 14 -2.87 7.03 7.65
N TYR A 15 -3.80 7.61 8.41
CA TYR A 15 -5.14 8.00 7.93
C TYR A 15 -5.71 9.14 8.78
N CYS A 16 -6.59 9.93 8.19
CA CYS A 16 -7.31 11.01 8.88
C CYS A 16 -8.68 10.54 9.35
N VAL A 17 -9.09 11.03 10.51
CA VAL A 17 -10.45 10.87 11.05
C VAL A 17 -10.98 12.26 11.43
N SER A 18 -12.15 12.63 10.92
CA SER A 18 -12.83 13.87 11.25
C SER A 18 -14.13 13.57 11.98
N LYS A 19 -14.33 14.14 13.16
CA LYS A 19 -15.61 14.15 13.87
C LYS A 19 -16.30 15.47 13.54
N ILE A 20 -17.47 15.39 12.91
CA ILE A 20 -18.19 16.56 12.41
C ILE A 20 -19.56 16.60 13.06
N ARG A 21 -19.99 17.79 13.46
CA ARG A 21 -21.33 18.04 13.96
C ARG A 21 -22.22 18.52 12.81
N PHE A 22 -23.40 17.92 12.72
CA PHE A 22 -24.49 18.40 11.89
C PHE A 22 -25.65 18.80 12.78
N SER A 23 -26.42 19.76 12.32
CA SER A 23 -27.67 20.19 12.95
C SER A 23 -28.83 20.08 11.98
N ARG A 24 -30.03 19.95 12.54
CA ARG A 24 -31.29 20.03 11.80
C ARG A 24 -32.35 20.63 12.70
N GLU A 25 -33.18 21.51 12.16
CA GLU A 25 -34.37 22.00 12.84
C GLU A 25 -35.53 21.03 12.65
N THR A 26 -36.20 20.71 13.75
CA THR A 26 -37.42 19.91 13.76
C THR A 26 -38.66 20.81 13.57
N PRO A 27 -39.82 20.25 13.20
CA PRO A 27 -41.08 21.01 13.11
C PRO A 27 -41.44 21.75 14.41
N ASP A 28 -41.01 21.22 15.55
CA ASP A 28 -41.23 21.78 16.89
C ASP A 28 -40.29 22.95 17.23
N LYS A 29 -39.44 23.38 16.28
CA LYS A 29 -38.37 24.39 16.41
C LYS A 29 -37.24 24.01 17.36
N ASP A 30 -37.13 22.73 17.70
CA ASP A 30 -35.97 22.20 18.42
C ASP A 30 -34.84 21.87 17.43
N VAL A 31 -33.60 22.09 17.86
CA VAL A 31 -32.39 21.74 17.09
C VAL A 31 -31.90 20.36 17.51
N GLU A 32 -31.89 19.44 16.56
CA GLU A 32 -31.28 18.12 16.72
C GLU A 32 -29.82 18.15 16.25
N TYR A 33 -28.94 17.43 16.93
CA TYR A 33 -27.53 17.29 16.56
C TYR A 33 -27.14 15.83 16.35
N CYS A 34 -26.27 15.59 15.36
CA CYS A 34 -25.55 14.34 15.25
C CYS A 34 -24.05 14.58 15.04
N THR A 35 -23.22 13.63 15.47
CA THR A 35 -21.74 13.78 15.39
C THR A 35 -21.05 12.57 14.77
N PRO A 36 -21.26 12.29 13.46
CA PRO A 36 -20.61 11.18 12.77
C PRO A 36 -19.08 11.36 12.66
N TYR A 37 -18.41 10.25 12.37
CA TYR A 37 -16.98 10.19 12.08
C TYR A 37 -16.77 9.86 10.60
N PHE A 38 -15.92 10.64 9.93
CA PHE A 38 -15.51 10.42 8.56
C PHE A 38 -14.02 10.08 8.54
N ARG A 39 -13.63 9.12 7.70
CA ARG A 39 -12.25 8.66 7.62
C ARG A 39 -11.73 8.72 6.19
N SER A 40 -10.45 9.02 6.04
CA SER A 40 -9.74 8.81 4.78
C SER A 40 -9.42 7.32 4.58
N LYS A 41 -8.91 7.01 3.39
CA LYS A 41 -8.20 5.75 3.16
C LYS A 41 -6.90 5.73 3.96
N VAL A 42 -6.39 4.52 4.21
CA VAL A 42 -5.06 4.33 4.78
C VAL A 42 -4.04 4.53 3.68
N VAL A 43 -3.06 5.40 3.94
CA VAL A 43 -1.94 5.69 3.06
C VAL A 43 -0.69 5.04 3.66
N ILE A 44 0.14 4.43 2.81
CA ILE A 44 1.48 3.99 3.19
C ILE A 44 2.45 4.94 2.51
N GLU A 45 3.18 5.71 3.31
CA GLU A 45 4.15 6.68 2.85
C GLU A 45 5.55 6.10 2.99
N LEU A 46 6.24 6.01 1.86
CA LEU A 46 7.63 5.54 1.74
C LEU A 46 8.58 6.66 1.32
N ASP A 47 8.04 7.75 0.78
CA ASP A 47 8.79 8.90 0.29
C ASP A 47 8.03 10.20 0.61
N THR A 48 8.76 11.24 1.00
CA THR A 48 8.19 12.55 1.33
C THR A 48 7.67 13.33 0.13
N SER A 49 8.06 12.98 -1.10
CA SER A 49 7.66 13.74 -2.31
C SER A 49 6.17 13.64 -2.63
N MET A 50 5.55 12.49 -2.31
CA MET A 50 4.15 12.18 -2.64
C MET A 50 3.15 12.62 -1.56
N ILE A 51 3.65 13.14 -0.44
CA ILE A 51 2.81 13.42 0.72
C ILE A 51 1.74 14.48 0.45
N GLY A 52 2.04 15.48 -0.38
CA GLY A 52 1.08 16.52 -0.76
C GLY A 52 -0.14 15.92 -1.44
N ASP A 53 0.09 15.14 -2.50
CA ASP A 53 -0.95 14.47 -3.28
C ASP A 53 -1.78 13.52 -2.39
N HIS A 54 -1.13 12.75 -1.52
CA HIS A 54 -1.83 11.84 -0.61
C HIS A 54 -2.69 12.58 0.44
N ILE A 55 -2.26 13.76 0.89
CA ILE A 55 -3.05 14.62 1.77
C ILE A 55 -4.29 15.13 1.04
N GLU A 56 -4.14 15.62 -0.20
CA GLU A 56 -5.27 16.08 -1.02
C GLU A 56 -6.30 14.96 -1.23
N GLN A 57 -5.84 13.76 -1.63
CA GLN A 57 -6.69 12.58 -1.78
C GLN A 57 -7.40 12.18 -0.48
N ALA A 58 -6.73 12.31 0.68
CA ALA A 58 -7.33 12.02 1.97
C ALA A 58 -8.48 13.00 2.29
N PHE A 59 -8.30 14.28 1.98
CA PHE A 59 -9.34 15.29 2.13
C PHE A 59 -10.49 15.10 1.15
N GLU A 60 -10.21 14.79 -0.11
CA GLU A 60 -11.24 14.48 -1.11
C GLU A 60 -12.12 13.32 -0.66
N LYS A 61 -11.52 12.22 -0.17
CA LYS A 61 -12.29 11.08 0.35
C LYS A 61 -13.22 11.47 1.51
N ILE A 62 -12.76 12.33 2.41
CA ILE A 62 -13.57 12.81 3.53
C ILE A 62 -14.72 13.68 3.02
N LYS A 63 -14.46 14.59 2.07
CA LYS A 63 -15.48 15.44 1.44
C LYS A 63 -16.55 14.60 0.73
N GLU A 64 -16.16 13.61 -0.07
CA GLU A 64 -17.10 12.69 -0.71
C GLU A 64 -18.01 12.00 0.31
N SER A 65 -17.42 11.52 1.41
CA SER A 65 -18.18 10.81 2.45
C SER A 65 -19.14 11.75 3.19
N LEU A 66 -18.75 13.01 3.35
CA LEU A 66 -19.60 14.06 3.90
C LEU A 66 -20.76 14.39 2.95
N ASP A 67 -20.48 14.52 1.65
CA ASP A 67 -21.51 14.79 0.63
C ASP A 67 -22.50 13.64 0.51
N GLU A 68 -22.03 12.39 0.57
CA GLU A 68 -22.89 11.20 0.64
C GLU A 68 -23.78 11.22 1.88
N PHE A 69 -23.23 11.62 3.03
CA PHE A 69 -24.00 11.76 4.26
C PHE A 69 -25.09 12.84 4.15
N LEU A 70 -24.77 14.00 3.57
CA LEU A 70 -25.73 15.08 3.33
C LEU A 70 -26.82 14.67 2.32
N LYS A 71 -26.46 13.96 1.25
CA LYS A 71 -27.42 13.49 0.23
C LYS A 71 -28.39 12.45 0.79
N ASN A 72 -27.92 11.56 1.65
CA ASN A 72 -28.75 10.50 2.25
C ASN A 72 -29.45 10.95 3.54
N GLY A 73 -29.01 12.07 4.12
CA GLY A 73 -29.54 12.63 5.35
C GLY A 73 -30.76 13.52 5.10
N SER A 74 -31.87 13.27 5.80
CA SER A 74 -33.09 14.08 5.67
C SER A 74 -32.94 15.45 6.36
N GLY A 75 -32.35 16.43 5.67
CA GLY A 75 -32.30 17.82 6.16
C GLY A 75 -31.18 18.11 7.18
N TRP A 76 -30.15 17.28 7.23
CA TRP A 76 -28.94 17.61 7.99
C TRP A 76 -28.16 18.73 7.31
N VAL A 77 -27.70 19.70 8.09
CA VAL A 77 -26.85 20.79 7.63
C VAL A 77 -25.52 20.70 8.36
N PHE A 78 -24.43 20.95 7.64
CA PHE A 78 -23.11 21.05 8.26
C PHE A 78 -23.12 22.19 9.28
N ASP A 79 -22.69 21.91 10.51
CA ASP A 79 -22.58 22.90 11.58
C ASP A 79 -21.10 23.20 11.87
N SER A 80 -20.32 22.20 12.28
CA SER A 80 -18.90 22.42 12.61
C SER A 80 -18.05 21.15 12.59
N VAL A 81 -16.74 21.29 12.40
CA VAL A 81 -15.77 20.21 12.67
C VAL A 81 -15.42 20.24 14.16
N ILE A 82 -15.77 19.18 14.89
CA ILE A 82 -15.47 19.07 16.33
C ILE A 82 -13.99 18.76 16.54
N ARG A 83 -13.46 17.80 15.79
CA ARG A 83 -12.06 17.40 15.87
C ARG A 83 -11.60 16.72 14.59
N MET A 84 -10.33 16.91 14.25
CA MET A 84 -9.65 16.18 13.20
C MET A 84 -8.41 15.52 13.79
N GLU A 85 -8.27 14.22 13.57
CA GLU A 85 -7.22 13.38 14.13
C GLU A 85 -6.46 12.72 12.99
N LEU A 86 -5.14 12.89 12.98
CA LEU A 86 -4.26 12.08 12.16
C LEU A 86 -3.81 10.86 12.98
N LYS A 87 -4.06 9.67 12.45
CA LYS A 87 -3.59 8.41 13.04
C LYS A 87 -2.37 7.94 12.25
N THR A 88 -1.22 7.81 12.92
CA THR A 88 0.03 7.31 12.32
C THR A 88 0.47 6.02 12.99
N ALA A 89 1.18 5.17 12.25
CA ALA A 89 1.85 4.00 12.78
C ALA A 89 3.10 3.70 11.94
N THR A 90 4.16 3.22 12.59
CA THR A 90 5.37 2.77 11.90
C THR A 90 5.03 1.62 10.95
N TYR A 91 5.49 1.73 9.71
CA TYR A 91 5.32 0.68 8.71
C TYR A 91 6.67 0.01 8.45
N HIS A 92 6.71 -1.32 8.60
CA HIS A 92 7.88 -2.11 8.27
C HIS A 92 7.57 -2.85 6.97
N PRO A 93 8.01 -2.32 5.80
CA PRO A 93 7.85 -3.04 4.55
C PRO A 93 8.54 -4.40 4.65
N LEU A 94 7.99 -5.40 3.96
CA LEU A 94 8.66 -6.68 3.85
C LEU A 94 10.04 -6.45 3.20
N PRO A 95 11.13 -6.83 3.87
CA PRO A 95 12.43 -6.71 3.27
C PRO A 95 12.50 -7.64 2.05
N PRO A 96 13.29 -7.29 1.03
CA PRO A 96 13.67 -8.28 0.02
C PRO A 96 14.26 -9.50 0.75
N SER A 97 13.90 -10.70 0.29
CA SER A 97 14.36 -11.95 0.86
C SER A 97 15.11 -12.79 -0.18
N SER A 98 15.80 -13.82 0.31
CA SER A 98 16.16 -15.00 -0.48
C SER A 98 14.96 -15.95 -0.56
N TYR A 99 15.16 -17.13 -1.13
CA TYR A 99 14.14 -18.18 -1.19
C TYR A 99 13.48 -18.42 0.17
N ILE A 100 12.14 -18.34 0.19
CA ILE A 100 11.32 -18.71 1.33
C ILE A 100 10.50 -19.95 0.93
N PRO A 101 10.55 -21.05 1.71
CA PRO A 101 9.79 -22.25 1.38
C PRO A 101 8.28 -21.96 1.44
N LEU A 102 7.55 -22.46 0.43
CA LEU A 102 6.10 -22.37 0.43
C LEU A 102 5.50 -23.25 1.54
N PRO A 103 4.39 -22.81 2.16
CA PRO A 103 3.57 -23.69 2.98
C PRO A 103 3.16 -24.94 2.21
N PHE A 104 3.15 -26.09 2.89
CA PHE A 104 2.90 -27.40 2.28
C PHE A 104 1.68 -27.45 1.34
N LYS A 105 0.56 -26.84 1.75
CA LYS A 105 -0.68 -26.80 0.95
C LYS A 105 -0.52 -26.09 -0.39
N LEU A 106 0.35 -25.08 -0.47
CA LEU A 106 0.63 -24.34 -1.71
C LEU A 106 1.65 -25.08 -2.58
N ALA A 107 2.69 -25.62 -1.95
CA ALA A 107 3.68 -26.45 -2.65
C ALA A 107 3.05 -27.68 -3.32
N ALA A 108 2.11 -28.34 -2.63
CA ALA A 108 1.41 -29.51 -3.14
C ALA A 108 0.57 -29.21 -4.39
N LYS A 109 0.02 -28.00 -4.51
CA LYS A 109 -0.81 -27.59 -5.65
C LYS A 109 -0.01 -27.35 -6.92
N LYS A 110 1.31 -27.12 -6.83
CA LYS A 110 2.19 -26.78 -7.96
C LYS A 110 1.68 -25.63 -8.85
N ALA A 111 0.79 -24.78 -8.31
CA ALA A 111 0.16 -23.67 -9.03
C ALA A 111 0.98 -22.37 -8.95
N VAL A 112 2.03 -22.35 -8.13
CA VAL A 112 2.92 -21.20 -7.93
C VAL A 112 4.34 -21.67 -8.18
N ILE A 113 5.05 -20.94 -9.04
CA ILE A 113 6.49 -21.12 -9.26
C ILE A 113 7.22 -20.38 -8.14
N ASN A 114 7.84 -21.12 -7.21
CA ASN A 114 8.62 -20.53 -6.13
C ASN A 114 10.10 -20.49 -6.52
N ILE A 115 10.54 -19.35 -7.03
CA ILE A 115 11.90 -19.16 -7.54
C ILE A 115 12.93 -19.29 -6.42
N LYS A 116 13.90 -20.18 -6.61
CA LYS A 116 15.01 -20.40 -5.68
C LYS A 116 16.11 -19.40 -5.96
N ASN A 117 16.41 -18.54 -5.00
CA ASN A 117 17.54 -17.62 -5.03
C ASN A 117 18.27 -17.58 -3.67
N THR A 118 19.57 -17.33 -3.71
CA THR A 118 20.45 -17.23 -2.53
C THR A 118 20.77 -15.78 -2.16
N ASP A 119 20.48 -14.83 -3.05
CA ASP A 119 20.64 -13.39 -2.85
C ASP A 119 19.34 -12.72 -2.36
N GLN A 120 19.36 -11.39 -2.18
CA GLN A 120 18.17 -10.60 -1.80
C GLN A 120 17.45 -10.02 -3.03
N LYS A 121 17.40 -10.76 -4.14
CA LYS A 121 16.81 -10.30 -5.42
C LYS A 121 15.59 -11.11 -5.86
N CYS A 122 14.84 -11.68 -4.92
CA CYS A 122 13.68 -12.56 -5.21
C CYS A 122 12.66 -11.91 -6.16
N PHE A 123 12.44 -10.60 -6.07
CA PHE A 123 11.56 -9.86 -6.97
C PHE A 123 12.09 -9.85 -8.42
N VAL A 124 13.36 -9.52 -8.61
CA VAL A 124 14.00 -9.50 -9.94
C VAL A 124 13.94 -10.89 -10.57
N TRP A 125 14.28 -11.93 -9.81
CA TRP A 125 14.24 -13.30 -10.30
C TRP A 125 12.81 -13.76 -10.64
N SER A 126 11.80 -13.34 -9.88
CA SER A 126 10.40 -13.62 -10.18
C SER A 126 9.93 -12.95 -11.46
N VAL A 127 10.33 -11.70 -11.70
CA VAL A 127 10.03 -10.98 -12.94
C VAL A 127 10.73 -11.64 -14.13
N LEU A 128 12.02 -11.98 -14.00
CA LEU A 128 12.77 -12.65 -15.06
C LEU A 128 12.17 -14.01 -15.43
N ALA A 129 11.76 -14.81 -14.44
CA ALA A 129 11.11 -16.10 -14.69
C ALA A 129 9.78 -15.96 -15.45
N ALA A 130 9.03 -14.88 -15.20
CA ALA A 130 7.79 -14.59 -15.91
C ALA A 130 8.05 -14.12 -17.35
N LEU A 131 9.11 -13.34 -17.58
CA LEU A 131 9.49 -12.85 -18.91
C LEU A 131 10.18 -13.93 -19.77
N HIS A 132 10.84 -14.90 -19.14
CA HIS A 132 11.55 -15.99 -19.80
C HIS A 132 11.11 -17.36 -19.25
N PRO A 133 9.89 -17.84 -19.58
CA PRO A 133 9.40 -19.12 -19.08
C PRO A 133 10.24 -20.30 -19.57
N VAL A 134 10.62 -21.18 -18.64
CA VAL A 134 11.33 -22.43 -18.97
C VAL A 134 10.42 -23.64 -18.74
N GLY A 135 10.46 -24.62 -19.65
CA GLY A 135 9.57 -25.80 -19.59
C GLY A 135 9.94 -26.83 -18.51
N LYS A 136 11.20 -26.87 -18.06
CA LYS A 136 11.68 -27.77 -16.99
C LYS A 136 12.38 -26.94 -15.92
N ASN A 137 12.20 -27.32 -14.65
CA ASN A 137 12.80 -26.67 -13.48
C ASN A 137 12.53 -25.15 -13.43
N ALA A 138 11.26 -24.76 -13.60
CA ALA A 138 10.84 -23.36 -13.62
C ALA A 138 11.17 -22.59 -12.33
N GLU A 139 11.48 -23.29 -11.24
CA GLU A 139 12.00 -22.70 -10.00
C GLU A 139 13.43 -22.14 -10.11
N SER A 140 14.15 -22.38 -11.21
CA SER A 140 15.53 -21.92 -11.43
C SER A 140 15.59 -21.05 -12.68
N VAL A 141 16.04 -19.81 -12.53
CA VAL A 141 16.26 -18.90 -13.67
C VAL A 141 17.65 -19.18 -14.23
N PRO A 142 17.80 -19.56 -15.52
CA PRO A 142 19.12 -19.76 -16.12
C PRO A 142 19.87 -18.43 -16.14
N LEU A 143 21.12 -18.44 -15.65
CA LEU A 143 21.99 -17.26 -15.58
C LEU A 143 22.28 -16.67 -16.98
N CYS A 144 22.13 -17.47 -18.04
CA CYS A 144 22.36 -17.07 -19.41
C CYS A 144 21.05 -16.99 -20.18
N ILE A 145 20.27 -15.93 -19.94
CA ILE A 145 19.35 -15.43 -20.98
C ILE A 145 20.22 -14.85 -22.10
N HIS A 146 20.61 -15.69 -23.07
CA HIS A 146 21.20 -15.20 -24.31
C HIS A 146 20.14 -14.34 -25.00
N GLY A 147 20.21 -13.03 -24.78
CA GLY A 147 19.44 -12.08 -25.55
C GLY A 147 19.79 -12.28 -27.02
N ALA A 148 18.78 -12.53 -27.85
CA ALA A 148 18.85 -12.10 -29.23
C ALA A 148 18.97 -10.56 -29.20
N GLY A 149 20.21 -10.06 -29.19
CA GLY A 149 20.57 -8.67 -29.43
C GLY A 149 20.16 -7.67 -28.35
N THR A 150 20.94 -7.57 -27.26
CA THR A 150 21.49 -6.29 -26.75
C THR A 150 22.25 -6.58 -25.46
N ALA A 151 23.54 -6.21 -25.45
CA ALA A 151 24.43 -6.40 -24.32
C ALA A 151 23.99 -5.51 -23.14
N VAL A 152 23.75 -6.12 -21.99
CA VAL A 152 23.79 -5.42 -20.70
C VAL A 152 24.74 -6.21 -19.80
N GLY A 153 25.90 -5.60 -19.54
CA GLY A 153 26.74 -5.72 -18.34
C GLY A 153 27.02 -7.10 -17.75
N GLU A 154 28.28 -7.54 -17.90
CA GLU A 154 29.07 -8.44 -17.06
C GLU A 154 28.32 -9.27 -15.99
N CYS A 155 28.21 -10.57 -16.29
CA CYS A 155 27.88 -11.61 -15.33
C CYS A 155 29.14 -11.98 -14.52
N ASP A 156 29.38 -11.30 -13.42
CA ASP A 156 30.41 -11.67 -12.46
C ASP A 156 29.76 -12.34 -11.24
N VAL A 157 29.53 -13.66 -11.32
CA VAL A 157 29.48 -14.51 -10.12
C VAL A 157 30.08 -15.86 -10.49
N SER A 158 31.22 -16.12 -9.86
CA SER A 158 32.04 -17.31 -9.94
C SER A 158 31.21 -18.59 -9.78
N CYS A 159 31.26 -19.46 -10.78
CA CYS A 159 30.72 -20.81 -10.70
C CYS A 159 31.59 -21.63 -9.73
N PRO A 160 31.04 -22.26 -8.67
CA PRO A 160 31.80 -23.27 -7.93
C PRO A 160 31.86 -24.53 -8.80
N ALA A 161 33.08 -24.94 -9.12
CA ALA A 161 33.37 -26.16 -9.85
C ALA A 161 32.80 -27.40 -9.15
N MET A 162 32.23 -28.31 -9.94
CA MET A 162 32.27 -29.76 -9.69
C MET A 162 33.07 -30.41 -10.81
#